data_AF-A0A8S1DPJ6-F1
#
_entry.id   AF-A0A8S1DPJ6-F1
#
_cell.length_a   1.000
_cell.length_b   1.000
_cell.length_c   1.000
_cell.angle_alpha   90.00
_cell.angle_beta   90.00
_cell.angle_gamma   90.00
#
_symmetry.space_group_name_H-M   'P 1'
#
loop_
_entity.id
_entity.type
_entity.pdbx_description
1 polymer ?
#
loop_
_entity_poly.entity_id
_entity_poly.type
_entity_poly.pdbx_seq_one_letter_code
_entity_poly.pdbx_strand_id
1 'polypeptide(L)'
;MELTDIDSCFKDWDDLSAEFKNLEVLNKQYTAKLEEVGELQGKCVKEISHQRYRMSVMKNSLKKFGQDPGYQSAVEQLEKNILVRKSQLYEMEESLPKSNGLYLTIILGNVNVSILNKENKLKYKEEYEKFKLVLSVIGFFLSVINLLVNVRALELAFIFLLVWYYCTLTIRESILKVNGSRIKGWWRTHHFISTVAAGVLLIWPNVETWYHFRTQFMWFNVYI
;
A
#
# COMPACT_ATOMS: atom_id res chain seq x y z
N MET A 1 -2.34 19.03 36.31
CA MET A 1 -2.54 19.89 37.50
C MET A 1 -3.93 19.59 37.99
N GLU A 2 -4.11 19.17 39.23
CA GLU A 2 -5.45 18.97 39.78
C GLU A 2 -6.00 20.33 40.24
N LEU A 3 -7.25 20.64 39.87
CA LEU A 3 -7.92 21.86 40.28
C LEU A 3 -8.27 21.78 41.77
N THR A 4 -8.14 22.90 42.47
CA THR A 4 -8.12 22.93 43.94
C THR A 4 -9.49 23.01 44.59
N ASP A 5 -10.54 23.37 43.84
CA ASP A 5 -11.89 23.60 44.33
C ASP A 5 -12.95 23.53 43.21
N ILE A 6 -14.23 23.51 43.59
CA ILE A 6 -15.35 23.35 42.65
C ILE A 6 -15.58 24.63 41.80
N ASP A 7 -15.35 25.81 42.36
CA ASP A 7 -15.56 27.07 41.64
C ASP A 7 -14.53 27.25 40.51
N SER A 8 -13.28 26.81 40.74
CA SER A 8 -12.27 26.72 39.69
C SER A 8 -12.64 25.72 38.61
N CYS A 9 -13.30 24.60 38.94
CA CYS A 9 -13.81 23.66 37.94
C CYS A 9 -14.91 24.27 37.07
N PHE A 10 -15.84 25.05 37.63
CA PHE A 10 -16.88 25.74 36.85
C PHE A 10 -16.30 26.81 35.92
N LYS A 11 -15.33 27.58 36.42
CA LYS A 11 -14.66 28.58 35.60
C LYS A 11 -13.89 27.95 34.44
N ASP A 12 -13.10 26.92 34.70
CA ASP A 12 -12.37 26.19 33.66
C ASP A 12 -13.33 25.54 32.64
N TRP A 13 -14.50 25.09 33.09
CA TRP A 13 -15.54 24.58 32.19
C TRP A 13 -16.13 25.68 31.29
N ASP A 14 -16.36 26.87 31.81
CA ASP A 14 -16.85 28.01 31.02
C ASP A 14 -15.80 28.45 29.99
N ASP A 15 -14.52 28.50 30.39
CA ASP A 15 -13.39 28.81 29.51
C ASP A 15 -13.26 27.72 28.42
N LEU A 16 -13.31 26.44 28.78
CA LEU A 16 -13.30 25.33 27.84
C LEU A 16 -14.51 25.35 26.89
N SER A 17 -15.70 25.73 27.40
CA SER A 17 -16.91 25.87 26.59
C SER A 17 -16.79 27.02 25.58
N ALA A 18 -16.07 28.08 25.92
CA ALA A 18 -15.74 29.15 24.98
C ALA A 18 -14.74 28.66 23.91
N GLU A 19 -13.70 27.93 24.29
CA GLU A 19 -12.75 27.31 23.35
C GLU A 19 -13.42 26.30 22.42
N PHE A 20 -14.38 25.53 22.92
CA PHE A 20 -15.12 24.55 22.14
C PHE A 20 -15.86 25.18 20.97
N LYS A 21 -16.42 26.39 21.13
CA LYS A 21 -17.07 27.11 20.02
C LYS A 21 -16.10 27.38 18.87
N ASN A 22 -14.83 27.69 19.17
CA ASN A 22 -13.80 27.87 18.14
C ASN A 22 -13.47 26.55 17.45
N LEU A 23 -13.40 25.45 18.21
CA LEU A 23 -13.18 24.12 17.67
C LEU A 23 -14.32 23.68 16.73
N GLU A 24 -15.57 23.98 17.06
CA GLU A 24 -16.72 23.68 16.20
C GLU A 24 -16.62 24.39 14.84
N VAL A 25 -16.24 25.67 14.85
CA VAL A 25 -16.03 26.46 13.63
C VAL A 25 -14.90 25.86 12.80
N LEU A 26 -13.77 25.53 13.44
CA LEU A 26 -12.62 24.91 12.77
C LEU A 26 -12.99 23.56 12.14
N ASN A 27 -13.73 22.70 12.85
CA ASN A 27 -14.15 21.40 12.35
C ASN A 27 -15.10 21.50 11.14
N LYS A 28 -16.01 22.48 11.16
CA LYS A 28 -16.88 22.77 10.01
C LYS A 28 -16.06 23.17 8.78
N GLN A 29 -15.06 24.05 8.95
CA GLN A 29 -14.16 24.43 7.87
C GLN A 29 -13.35 23.24 7.33
N TYR A 30 -12.81 22.41 8.22
CA TYR A 30 -12.08 21.20 7.85
C TYR A 30 -12.93 20.24 7.02
N THR A 31 -14.17 19.96 7.46
CA THR A 31 -15.08 19.04 6.76
C THR A 31 -15.46 19.57 5.37
N ALA A 32 -15.75 20.87 5.26
CA ALA A 32 -16.04 21.50 3.97
C ALA A 32 -14.85 21.40 3.00
N LYS A 33 -13.63 21.62 3.51
CA LYS A 33 -12.41 21.48 2.69
C LYS A 33 -12.15 20.03 2.27
N LEU A 34 -12.48 19.06 3.12
CA LEU A 34 -12.34 17.64 2.79
C LEU A 34 -13.28 17.23 1.64
N GLU A 35 -14.52 17.71 1.65
CA GLU A 35 -15.48 17.49 0.57
C GLU A 35 -15.03 18.15 -0.75
N GLU A 36 -14.58 19.41 -0.69
CA GLU A 36 -14.05 20.14 -1.85
C GLU A 36 -12.88 19.39 -2.51
N VAL A 37 -11.96 18.85 -1.71
CA VAL A 37 -10.86 18.01 -2.20
C VAL A 37 -11.39 16.75 -2.90
N GLY A 38 -12.40 16.08 -2.34
CA GLY A 38 -13.01 14.90 -2.95
C GLY A 38 -13.63 15.20 -4.32
N GLU A 39 -14.34 16.31 -4.45
CA GLU A 39 -14.91 16.74 -5.74
C GLU A 39 -13.84 17.04 -6.78
N LEU A 40 -12.79 17.78 -6.39
CA LEU A 40 -11.69 18.13 -7.28
C LEU A 40 -10.95 16.86 -7.75
N GLN A 41 -10.70 15.91 -6.85
CA GLN A 41 -10.13 14.61 -7.21
C GLN A 41 -10.97 13.89 -8.28
N GLY A 42 -12.29 13.82 -8.08
CA GLY A 42 -13.20 13.20 -9.04
C GLY A 42 -13.17 13.87 -10.42
N LYS A 43 -13.19 15.22 -10.45
CA LYS A 43 -13.10 16.01 -11.68
C LYS A 43 -11.76 15.77 -12.41
N CYS A 44 -10.64 15.80 -11.69
CA CYS A 44 -9.31 15.54 -12.27
C CYS A 44 -9.20 14.14 -12.88
N VAL A 45 -9.64 13.10 -12.17
CA VAL A 45 -9.62 11.71 -12.68
C VAL A 45 -10.45 11.57 -13.96
N LYS A 46 -11.62 12.20 -14.00
CA LYS A 46 -12.49 12.19 -15.19
C LYS A 46 -11.83 12.89 -16.39
N GLU A 47 -11.27 14.08 -16.18
CA GLU A 47 -10.64 14.85 -17.27
C GLU A 47 -9.36 14.18 -17.79
N ILE A 48 -8.54 13.60 -16.91
CA ILE A 48 -7.35 12.84 -17.33
C ILE A 48 -7.76 11.63 -18.18
N SER A 49 -8.81 10.92 -17.77
CA SER A 49 -9.35 9.79 -18.54
C SER A 49 -9.85 10.22 -19.92
N HIS A 50 -10.54 11.36 -19.99
CA HIS A 50 -11.00 11.94 -21.24
C HIS A 50 -9.84 12.37 -22.16
N GLN A 51 -8.79 13.01 -21.63
CA GLN A 51 -7.59 13.37 -22.39
C GLN A 51 -6.92 12.12 -22.99
N ARG A 52 -6.76 11.06 -22.19
CA ARG A 52 -6.18 9.78 -22.66
C ARG A 52 -6.99 9.15 -23.79
N TYR A 53 -8.31 9.14 -23.65
CA TYR A 53 -9.20 8.66 -24.71
C TYR A 53 -9.00 9.44 -26.01
N ARG A 54 -9.05 10.78 -25.95
CA ARG A 54 -8.87 11.63 -27.14
C ARG A 54 -7.50 11.44 -27.78
N MET A 55 -6.43 11.37 -26.99
CA MET A 55 -5.09 11.08 -27.50
C MET A 55 -5.00 9.70 -28.17
N SER A 56 -5.70 8.69 -27.63
CA SER A 56 -5.74 7.37 -28.27
C SER A 56 -6.48 7.40 -29.60
N VAL A 57 -7.58 8.15 -29.71
CA VAL A 57 -8.29 8.37 -30.97
C VAL A 57 -7.39 9.08 -31.98
N MET A 58 -6.71 10.16 -31.57
CA MET A 58 -5.76 10.89 -32.43
C MET A 58 -4.64 9.97 -32.95
N LYS A 59 -4.05 9.16 -32.07
CA LYS A 59 -3.01 8.20 -32.45
C LYS A 59 -3.51 7.17 -33.47
N ASN A 60 -4.76 6.71 -33.33
CA ASN A 60 -5.35 5.78 -34.29
C ASN A 60 -5.62 6.45 -35.64
N SER A 61 -6.07 7.71 -35.65
CA SER A 61 -6.24 8.49 -36.88
C SER A 61 -4.91 8.75 -37.59
N LEU A 62 -3.84 9.07 -36.84
CA LEU A 62 -2.50 9.25 -37.40
C LEU A 62 -1.98 7.99 -38.10
N LYS A 63 -2.22 6.80 -37.53
CA LYS A 63 -1.87 5.54 -38.19
C LYS A 63 -2.59 5.31 -39.53
N LYS A 64 -3.82 5.80 -39.64
CA LYS A 64 -4.67 5.62 -40.82
C LYS A 64 -4.41 6.66 -41.91
N PHE A 65 -4.21 7.92 -41.53
CA PHE A 65 -4.19 9.06 -42.45
C PHE A 65 -2.84 9.78 -42.52
N GLY A 66 -1.92 9.50 -41.59
CA GLY A 66 -0.60 10.15 -41.52
C GLY A 66 0.48 9.50 -42.40
N GLN A 67 0.09 8.67 -43.37
CA GLN A 67 1.03 8.00 -44.29
C GLN A 67 1.38 8.86 -45.52
N ASP A 68 0.69 9.99 -45.69
CA ASP A 68 0.97 10.93 -46.77
C ASP A 68 2.30 11.67 -46.50
N PRO A 69 3.29 11.57 -47.40
CA PRO A 69 4.60 12.22 -47.27
C PRO A 69 4.50 13.74 -47.06
N GLY A 70 3.46 14.40 -47.59
CA GLY A 70 3.26 15.84 -47.46
C GLY A 70 2.97 16.31 -46.03
N TYR A 71 2.51 15.41 -45.15
CA TYR A 71 2.15 15.73 -43.77
C TYR A 71 3.13 15.15 -42.73
N GLN A 72 4.22 14.50 -43.16
CA GLN A 72 5.09 13.75 -42.26
C GLN A 72 5.67 14.59 -41.12
N SER A 73 6.11 15.82 -41.39
CA SER A 73 6.60 16.74 -40.35
C SER A 73 5.52 17.12 -39.33
N ALA A 74 4.28 17.34 -39.79
CA ALA A 74 3.15 17.65 -38.91
C ALA A 74 2.75 16.44 -38.05
N VAL A 75 2.81 15.23 -38.61
CA VAL A 75 2.57 13.97 -37.89
C VAL A 75 3.61 13.78 -36.79
N GLU A 76 4.91 13.93 -37.11
CA GLU A 76 6.00 13.82 -36.13
C GLU A 76 5.84 14.84 -34.99
N GLN A 77 5.49 16.08 -35.31
CA GLN A 77 5.26 17.12 -34.31
C GLN A 77 4.08 16.76 -33.40
N LEU A 78 2.98 16.24 -33.95
CA LEU A 78 1.82 15.83 -33.16
C LEU A 78 2.14 14.62 -32.28
N GLU A 79 2.89 13.63 -32.77
CA GLU A 79 3.33 12.48 -31.97
C GLU A 79 4.21 12.91 -30.80
N LYS A 80 5.14 13.85 -31.02
CA LYS A 80 5.95 14.45 -29.95
C LYS A 80 5.07 15.15 -28.91
N ASN A 81 4.09 15.94 -29.35
CA ASN A 81 3.17 16.62 -28.44
C ASN A 81 2.32 15.63 -27.62
N ILE A 82 1.86 14.53 -28.23
CA ILE A 82 1.16 13.44 -27.54
C ILE A 82 2.05 12.80 -26.49
N LEU A 83 3.34 12.57 -26.79
CA LEU A 83 4.30 12.00 -25.84
C LEU A 83 4.53 12.93 -24.64
N VAL A 84 4.75 14.23 -24.89
CA VAL A 84 4.91 15.24 -23.83
C VAL A 84 3.67 15.30 -22.96
N ARG A 85 2.47 15.38 -23.56
CA ARG A 85 1.21 15.41 -22.83
C ARG A 85 1.02 14.15 -21.98
N LYS A 86 1.43 12.98 -22.48
CA LYS A 86 1.37 11.73 -21.71
C LYS A 86 2.22 11.80 -20.43
N SER A 87 3.40 12.43 -20.48
CA SER A 87 4.24 12.65 -19.30
C SER A 87 3.58 13.60 -18.31
N GLN A 88 3.05 14.72 -18.78
CA GLN A 88 2.35 15.69 -17.94
C GLN A 88 1.14 15.08 -17.23
N LEU A 89 0.34 14.27 -17.93
CA LEU A 89 -0.78 13.54 -17.33
C LEU A 89 -0.32 12.53 -16.28
N TYR A 90 0.84 11.89 -16.48
CA TYR A 90 1.40 10.96 -15.50
C TYR A 90 1.82 11.69 -14.21
N GLU A 91 2.45 12.86 -14.33
CA GLU A 91 2.79 13.71 -13.17
C GLU A 91 1.55 14.18 -12.40
N MET A 92 0.49 14.58 -13.11
CA MET A 92 -0.79 14.96 -12.49
C MET A 92 -1.43 13.78 -11.74
N GLU A 93 -1.30 12.55 -12.23
CA GLU A 93 -1.83 11.37 -11.54
C GLU A 93 -1.06 10.99 -10.27
N GLU A 94 0.16 11.49 -10.05
CA GLU A 94 0.91 11.17 -8.83
C GLU A 94 0.32 11.80 -7.58
N SER A 95 -0.41 12.92 -7.74
CA SER A 95 -1.14 13.61 -6.66
C SER A 95 -2.57 13.12 -6.49
N LEU A 96 -3.04 12.24 -7.37
CA LEU A 96 -4.41 11.74 -7.36
C LEU A 96 -4.48 10.32 -6.77
N PRO A 97 -5.67 9.96 -6.25
CA PRO A 97 -5.94 8.60 -5.85
C PRO A 97 -5.77 7.62 -7.03
N LYS A 98 -5.10 6.50 -6.78
CA LYS A 98 -4.95 5.41 -7.74
C LYS A 98 -5.93 4.29 -7.42
N SER A 99 -6.44 3.64 -8.47
CA SER A 99 -7.31 2.48 -8.34
C SER A 99 -6.56 1.29 -7.75
N ASN A 100 -7.22 0.57 -6.84
CA ASN A 100 -6.71 -0.69 -6.32
C ASN A 100 -6.59 -1.74 -7.44
N GLY A 101 -5.55 -2.57 -7.36
CA GLY A 101 -5.51 -3.80 -8.16
C GLY A 101 -6.47 -4.86 -7.61
N LEU A 102 -6.86 -5.81 -8.45
CA LEU A 102 -7.83 -6.87 -8.14
C LEU A 102 -7.61 -7.56 -6.78
N TYR A 103 -6.37 -7.87 -6.43
CA TYR A 103 -6.02 -8.46 -5.12
C TYR A 103 -6.47 -7.60 -3.93
N LEU A 104 -6.12 -6.30 -3.95
CA LEU A 104 -6.51 -5.39 -2.87
C LEU A 104 -8.01 -5.14 -2.86
N THR A 105 -8.66 -5.10 -4.03
CA THR A 105 -10.11 -4.98 -4.13
C THR A 105 -10.83 -6.18 -3.51
N ILE A 106 -10.32 -7.39 -3.70
CA ILE A 106 -10.90 -8.60 -3.07
C ILE A 106 -10.76 -8.55 -1.55
N ILE A 107 -9.61 -8.12 -1.03
CA ILE A 107 -9.33 -8.16 0.41
C ILE A 107 -9.93 -6.97 1.17
N LEU A 108 -9.80 -5.77 0.63
CA LEU A 108 -10.17 -4.52 1.30
C LEU A 108 -11.49 -3.93 0.78
N GLY A 109 -12.10 -4.55 -0.24
CA GLY A 109 -13.27 -4.01 -0.92
C GLY A 109 -12.94 -2.75 -1.72
N ASN A 110 -13.94 -1.88 -1.87
CA ASN A 110 -13.84 -0.66 -2.67
C ASN A 110 -13.22 0.53 -1.90
N VAL A 111 -12.39 0.26 -0.88
CA VAL A 111 -11.75 1.29 -0.06
C VAL A 111 -10.44 1.73 -0.71
N ASN A 112 -10.27 3.05 -0.88
CA ASN A 112 -9.07 3.60 -1.48
C ASN A 112 -7.89 3.63 -0.51
N VAL A 113 -6.79 2.94 -0.85
CA VAL A 113 -5.55 2.90 -0.03
C VAL A 113 -4.49 3.88 -0.51
N SER A 114 -4.86 4.83 -1.36
CA SER A 114 -3.95 5.85 -1.87
C SER A 114 -3.58 6.84 -0.77
N ILE A 115 -2.29 6.89 -0.47
CA ILE A 115 -1.68 7.82 0.47
C ILE A 115 -1.21 9.02 -0.34
N LEU A 116 -1.93 10.14 -0.33
CA LEU A 116 -1.60 11.28 -1.20
C LEU A 116 -0.43 12.10 -0.67
N ASN A 117 -0.31 12.23 0.65
CA ASN A 117 0.78 12.97 1.30
C ASN A 117 2.12 12.20 1.17
N LYS A 118 3.16 12.87 0.65
CA LYS A 118 4.51 12.31 0.48
C LYS A 118 5.13 11.85 1.80
N GLU A 119 4.93 12.61 2.88
CA GLU A 119 5.42 12.25 4.22
C GLU A 119 4.78 10.95 4.70
N ASN A 120 3.46 10.81 4.54
CA ASN A 120 2.75 9.58 4.91
C ASN A 120 3.17 8.39 4.05
N LYS A 121 3.52 8.58 2.76
CA LYS A 121 4.08 7.51 1.91
C LYS A 121 5.42 7.02 2.47
N LEU A 122 6.29 7.94 2.89
CA LEU A 122 7.59 7.61 3.48
C LEU A 122 7.42 6.90 4.81
N LYS A 123 6.60 7.46 5.71
CA LYS A 123 6.28 6.87 7.01
C LYS A 123 5.72 5.45 6.88
N TYR A 124 4.80 5.22 5.94
CA TYR A 124 4.27 3.88 5.69
C TYR A 124 5.36 2.91 5.23
N LYS A 125 6.28 3.35 4.38
CA LYS A 125 7.42 2.55 3.92
C LYS A 125 8.38 2.23 5.06
N GLU A 126 8.66 3.19 5.93
CA GLU A 126 9.50 3.00 7.12
C GLU A 126 8.86 1.99 8.09
N GLU A 127 7.56 2.11 8.38
CA GLU A 127 6.83 1.14 9.21
C GLU A 127 6.75 -0.26 8.57
N TYR A 128 6.76 -0.34 7.24
CA TYR A 128 6.89 -1.60 6.52
C TYR A 128 8.27 -2.25 6.70
N GLU A 129 9.35 -1.48 6.54
CA GLU A 129 10.72 -1.99 6.72
C GLU A 129 11.00 -2.37 8.18
N LYS A 130 10.55 -1.54 9.12
CA LYS A 130 10.62 -1.83 10.57
C LYS A 130 9.88 -3.12 10.92
N PHE A 131 8.68 -3.31 10.37
CA PHE A 131 7.92 -4.55 10.54
C PHE A 131 8.72 -5.78 10.08
N LYS A 132 9.32 -5.73 8.88
CA LYS A 132 10.17 -6.83 8.40
C LYS A 132 11.32 -7.11 9.34
N LEU A 133 12.05 -6.07 9.75
CA LEU A 133 13.21 -6.22 10.63
C LEU A 133 12.82 -6.86 11.97
N VAL A 134 11.77 -6.36 12.61
CA VAL A 134 11.30 -6.90 13.90
C VAL A 134 10.91 -8.37 13.76
N LEU A 135 10.18 -8.73 12.69
CA LEU A 135 9.74 -10.10 12.47
C LEU A 135 10.89 -11.03 12.08
N SER A 136 11.89 -10.56 11.32
CA SER A 136 13.11 -11.32 11.05
C SER A 136 13.89 -11.60 12.34
N VAL A 137 14.02 -10.63 13.25
CA VAL A 137 14.68 -10.84 14.54
C VAL A 137 13.93 -11.88 15.39
N ILE A 138 12.60 -11.75 15.49
CA ILE A 138 11.77 -12.73 16.22
C ILE A 138 11.90 -14.12 15.57
N GLY A 139 11.83 -14.18 14.24
CA GLY A 139 11.94 -15.43 13.48
C GLY A 139 13.28 -16.13 13.65
N PHE A 140 14.38 -15.37 13.67
CA PHE A 140 15.71 -15.87 13.96
C PHE A 140 15.75 -16.57 15.33
N PHE A 141 15.31 -15.90 16.40
CA PHE A 141 15.32 -16.49 17.74
C PHE A 141 14.41 -17.70 17.86
N LEU A 142 13.19 -17.64 17.31
CA LEU A 142 12.28 -18.78 17.31
C LEU A 142 12.86 -19.97 16.54
N SER A 143 13.56 -19.73 15.43
CA SER A 143 14.21 -20.80 14.64
C SER A 143 15.35 -21.45 15.43
N VAL A 144 16.20 -20.66 16.09
CA VAL A 144 17.27 -21.17 16.96
C VAL A 144 16.69 -21.97 18.12
N ILE A 145 15.65 -21.48 18.80
CA ILE A 145 15.02 -22.21 19.89
C ILE A 145 14.44 -23.55 19.36
N ASN A 146 13.75 -23.55 18.22
CA ASN A 146 13.25 -24.78 17.61
C ASN A 146 14.37 -25.74 17.14
N LEU A 147 15.59 -25.28 16.89
CA LEU A 147 16.73 -26.18 16.66
C LEU A 147 17.19 -26.88 17.96
N LEU A 148 17.12 -26.16 19.09
CA LEU A 148 17.55 -26.67 20.40
C LEU A 148 16.50 -27.53 21.09
N VAL A 149 15.21 -27.23 20.88
CA VAL A 149 14.09 -27.98 21.50
C VAL A 149 13.14 -28.54 20.44
N ASN A 150 12.62 -29.73 20.70
CA ASN A 150 11.66 -30.40 19.83
C ASN A 150 10.25 -30.38 20.47
N VAL A 151 9.65 -29.19 20.51
CA VAL A 151 8.29 -28.96 21.06
C VAL A 151 7.35 -28.59 19.93
N ARG A 152 6.42 -29.48 19.59
CA ARG A 152 5.51 -29.29 18.44
C ARG A 152 4.69 -28.00 18.50
N ALA A 153 4.22 -27.62 19.68
CA ALA A 153 3.45 -26.38 19.84
C ALA A 153 4.27 -25.14 19.46
N LEU A 154 5.56 -25.12 19.80
CA LEU A 154 6.47 -24.01 19.46
C LEU A 154 6.75 -23.96 17.96
N GLU A 155 6.90 -25.12 17.31
CA GLU A 155 7.08 -25.20 15.85
C GLU A 155 5.85 -24.65 15.13
N LEU A 156 4.65 -25.12 15.53
CA LEU A 156 3.40 -24.66 14.94
C LEU A 156 3.18 -23.17 15.18
N ALA A 157 3.51 -22.66 16.36
CA ALA A 157 3.46 -21.22 16.63
C ALA A 157 4.40 -20.44 15.71
N PHE A 158 5.61 -20.94 15.46
CA PHE A 158 6.56 -20.31 14.53
C PHE A 158 6.08 -20.38 13.07
N ILE A 159 5.57 -21.52 12.61
CA ILE A 159 5.04 -21.67 11.24
C ILE A 159 3.79 -20.81 11.06
N PHE A 160 2.92 -20.72 12.07
CA PHE A 160 1.77 -19.81 12.06
C PHE A 160 2.20 -18.35 11.96
N LEU A 161 3.27 -17.96 12.67
CA LEU A 161 3.86 -16.64 12.55
C LEU A 161 4.35 -16.37 11.12
N LEU A 162 4.95 -17.35 10.45
CA LEU A 162 5.37 -17.22 9.04
C LEU A 162 4.18 -17.04 8.09
N VAL A 163 3.10 -17.82 8.27
CA VAL A 163 1.85 -17.64 7.49
C VAL A 163 1.35 -16.21 7.66
N TRP A 164 1.21 -15.75 8.91
CA TRP A 164 0.76 -14.41 9.20
C TRP A 164 1.68 -13.32 8.62
N TYR A 165 2.99 -13.53 8.73
CA TYR A 165 4.01 -12.62 8.20
C TYR A 165 3.90 -12.47 6.67
N TYR A 166 3.88 -13.57 5.92
CA TYR A 166 3.79 -13.50 4.46
C TYR A 166 2.41 -12.99 3.97
N CYS A 167 1.32 -13.34 4.65
CA CYS A 167 0.00 -12.72 4.42
C CYS A 167 0.08 -11.19 4.57
N THR A 168 0.67 -10.71 5.67
CA THR A 168 0.79 -9.27 5.94
C THR A 168 1.71 -8.59 4.93
N LEU A 169 2.82 -9.23 4.54
CA LEU A 169 3.73 -8.72 3.51
C LEU A 169 3.01 -8.51 2.18
N THR A 170 2.26 -9.51 1.70
CA THR A 170 1.59 -9.40 0.39
C THR A 170 0.59 -8.24 0.35
N ILE A 171 -0.12 -7.97 1.46
CA ILE A 171 -1.03 -6.83 1.60
C ILE A 171 -0.24 -5.52 1.60
N ARG A 172 0.76 -5.38 2.50
CA ARG A 172 1.55 -4.15 2.63
C ARG A 172 2.32 -3.81 1.35
N GLU A 173 2.91 -4.80 0.68
CA GLU A 173 3.60 -4.61 -0.60
C GLU A 173 2.63 -4.23 -1.72
N SER A 174 1.40 -4.77 -1.71
CA SER A 174 0.38 -4.36 -2.67
C SER A 174 -0.04 -2.91 -2.48
N ILE A 175 -0.18 -2.46 -1.22
CA ILE A 175 -0.44 -1.04 -0.88
C ILE A 175 0.74 -0.16 -1.33
N LEU A 176 1.98 -0.56 -1.04
CA LEU A 176 3.19 0.14 -1.49
C LEU A 176 3.24 0.25 -3.02
N LYS A 177 2.85 -0.81 -3.74
CA LYS A 177 2.86 -0.85 -5.20
C LYS A 177 1.86 0.12 -5.79
N VAL A 178 0.63 0.18 -5.27
CA VAL A 178 -0.38 1.17 -5.67
C VAL A 178 0.14 2.58 -5.39
N ASN A 179 0.86 2.79 -4.29
CA ASN A 179 1.42 4.09 -3.91
C ASN A 179 2.74 4.46 -4.61
N GLY A 180 3.13 3.74 -5.67
CA GLY A 180 4.27 4.10 -6.53
C GLY A 180 5.59 3.40 -6.20
N SER A 181 5.63 2.49 -5.23
CA SER A 181 6.85 1.73 -4.94
C SER A 181 7.22 0.79 -6.09
N ARG A 182 8.51 0.78 -6.44
CA ARG A 182 9.06 -0.05 -7.52
C ARG A 182 9.33 -1.48 -7.05
N ILE A 183 8.27 -2.21 -6.69
CA ILE A 183 8.34 -3.63 -6.33
C ILE A 183 8.24 -4.46 -7.62
N LYS A 184 9.17 -5.41 -7.80
CA LYS A 184 9.21 -6.30 -8.97
C LYS A 184 8.09 -7.34 -8.90
N GLY A 185 7.55 -7.74 -10.06
CA GLY A 185 6.45 -8.70 -10.14
C GLY A 185 6.79 -10.05 -9.52
N TRP A 186 7.94 -10.62 -9.90
CA TRP A 186 8.41 -11.92 -9.39
C TRP A 186 8.58 -11.95 -7.87
N TRP A 187 8.99 -10.82 -7.27
CA TRP A 187 9.19 -10.71 -5.83
C TRP A 187 7.87 -10.85 -5.07
N ARG A 188 6.81 -10.21 -5.58
CA ARG A 188 5.47 -10.40 -5.01
C ARG A 188 4.99 -11.82 -5.20
N THR A 189 5.17 -12.40 -6.39
CA THR A 189 4.81 -13.79 -6.67
C THR A 189 5.48 -14.75 -5.69
N HIS A 190 6.76 -14.52 -5.39
CA HIS A 190 7.48 -15.30 -4.37
C HIS A 190 6.77 -15.25 -3.01
N HIS A 191 6.39 -14.06 -2.50
CA HIS A 191 5.68 -13.96 -1.21
C HIS A 191 4.30 -14.63 -1.20
N PHE A 192 3.58 -14.60 -2.32
CA PHE A 192 2.32 -15.35 -2.45
C PHE A 192 2.57 -16.86 -2.36
N ILE A 193 3.59 -17.36 -3.05
CA ILE A 193 3.98 -18.78 -2.98
C ILE A 193 4.43 -19.14 -1.55
N SER A 194 5.23 -18.29 -0.91
CA SER A 194 5.67 -18.49 0.48
C SER A 194 4.51 -18.54 1.47
N THR A 195 3.45 -17.75 1.25
CA THR A 195 2.23 -17.81 2.06
C THR A 195 1.57 -19.18 1.96
N VAL A 196 1.38 -19.69 0.73
CA VAL A 196 0.77 -21.01 0.50
C VAL A 196 1.66 -22.11 1.07
N ALA A 197 2.97 -22.04 0.82
CA ALA A 197 3.93 -23.01 1.34
C ALA A 197 3.91 -23.05 2.88
N ALA A 198 3.93 -21.90 3.56
CA ALA A 198 3.81 -21.83 5.00
C ALA A 198 2.48 -22.43 5.50
N GLY A 199 1.38 -22.23 4.77
CA GLY A 199 0.09 -22.85 5.07
C GLY A 199 0.13 -24.38 4.98
N VAL A 200 0.79 -24.93 3.95
CA VAL A 200 1.01 -26.38 3.81
C VAL A 200 1.87 -26.91 4.95
N LEU A 201 2.94 -26.20 5.33
CA LEU A 201 3.80 -26.58 6.46
C LEU A 201 3.03 -26.59 7.79
N LEU A 202 2.09 -25.65 7.98
CA LEU A 202 1.30 -25.54 9.21
C LEU A 202 0.41 -26.77 9.44
N ILE A 203 -0.16 -27.31 8.36
CA ILE A 203 -1.03 -28.49 8.42
C ILE A 203 -0.29 -29.82 8.24
N TRP A 204 1.03 -29.79 7.98
CA TRP A 204 1.81 -30.99 7.77
C TRP A 204 1.85 -31.83 9.05
N PRO A 205 1.38 -33.10 9.03
CA PRO A 205 1.33 -33.94 10.23
C PRO A 205 2.71 -34.36 10.75
N ASN A 206 2.80 -34.75 12.02
CA ASN A 206 4.03 -35.28 12.60
C ASN A 206 4.31 -36.71 12.10
N VAL A 207 4.93 -36.81 10.93
CA VAL A 207 5.34 -38.07 10.30
C VAL A 207 6.84 -38.06 10.02
N GLU A 208 7.43 -39.21 9.73
CA GLU A 208 8.87 -39.37 9.50
C GLU A 208 9.44 -38.36 8.48
N THR A 209 8.72 -38.09 7.40
CA THR A 209 9.14 -37.12 6.38
C THR A 209 9.25 -35.70 6.91
N TRP A 210 8.42 -35.31 7.90
CA TRP A 210 8.54 -34.01 8.56
C TRP A 210 9.87 -33.92 9.29
N TYR A 211 10.25 -34.95 10.05
CA TYR A 211 11.50 -34.95 10.81
C TYR A 211 12.75 -34.91 9.91
N HIS A 212 12.69 -35.48 8.71
CA HIS A 212 13.76 -35.35 7.72
C HIS A 212 13.89 -33.95 7.11
N PHE A 213 12.82 -33.15 7.10
CA PHE A 213 12.77 -31.81 6.51
C PHE A 213 12.99 -30.70 7.55
N ARG A 214 12.46 -30.90 8.75
CA ARG A 214 12.38 -29.93 9.85
C ARG A 214 13.69 -29.20 10.11
N THR A 215 14.79 -29.93 10.27
CA THR A 215 16.07 -29.34 10.68
C THR A 215 16.60 -28.38 9.59
N GLN A 216 16.50 -28.78 8.33
CA GLN A 216 16.89 -27.97 7.17
C GLN A 216 15.99 -26.73 7.05
N PHE A 217 14.69 -26.87 7.32
CA PHE A 217 13.77 -25.75 7.35
C PHE A 217 14.11 -24.73 8.45
N MET A 218 14.40 -25.19 9.67
CA MET A 218 14.78 -24.28 10.76
C MET A 218 16.11 -23.59 10.46
N TRP A 219 17.11 -24.30 9.93
CA TRP A 219 18.36 -23.69 9.48
C TRP A 219 18.16 -22.67 8.35
N PHE A 220 17.28 -22.96 7.40
CA PHE A 220 16.92 -22.00 6.36
C PHE A 220 16.39 -20.70 6.98
N ASN A 221 15.45 -20.78 7.93
CA ASN A 221 14.89 -19.60 8.60
C ASN A 221 15.87 -18.85 9.52
N VAL A 222 16.97 -19.49 9.96
CA VAL A 222 18.06 -18.78 10.65
C VAL A 222 18.89 -17.95 9.67
N TYR A 223 19.00 -18.38 8.41
CA TYR A 223 19.81 -17.73 7.39
C TYR A 223 19.14 -16.50 6.74
N ILE A 224 17.81 -16.56 6.53
CA ILE A 224 17.02 -15.50 5.87
C ILE A 224 16.53 -14.41 6.82
#